data_AF-A0A8B3PAW9-F1
#
_entry.id   AF-A0A8B3PAW9-F1
#
_cell.length_a   1.000
_cell.length_b   1.000
_cell.length_c   1.000
_cell.angle_alpha   90.00
_cell.angle_beta   90.00
_cell.angle_gamma   90.00
#
_symmetry.space_group_name_H-M   'P 1'
#
loop_
_entity.id
_entity.type
_entity.pdbx_description
1 polymer ?
#
loop_
_entity_poly.entity_id
_entity_poly.type
_entity_poly.pdbx_seq_one_letter_code
_entity_poly.pdbx_strand_id
1 'polypeptide(L)'
;MTKIPNLVYDVPVTVHHRGERLPGRLTVARHVDGEFWEGKVYTRPDLYMTMDQVATPLNGGFGHLSHEGFLHHVRVVLGFAGGAHFDFAGEDFQPGRRKLH
;
A
#
# COMPACT_ATOMS: atom_id res chain seq x y z
N MET A 1 -18.09 17.56 6.78
CA MET A 1 -17.13 16.45 6.71
C MET A 1 -15.75 17.04 6.50
N THR A 2 -14.87 16.96 7.49
CA THR A 2 -13.47 17.40 7.38
C THR A 2 -12.73 16.38 6.52
N LYS A 3 -12.07 16.81 5.44
CA LYS A 3 -11.21 15.92 4.64
C LYS A 3 -9.99 15.57 5.49
N ILE A 4 -9.83 14.30 5.84
CA ILE A 4 -8.61 13.80 6.48
C ILE A 4 -7.51 13.76 5.40
N PRO A 5 -6.34 14.37 5.62
CA PRO A 5 -5.27 14.33 4.63
C PRO A 5 -4.63 12.94 4.57
N ASN A 6 -4.04 12.62 3.42
CA ASN A 6 -3.42 11.33 3.15
C ASN A 6 -1.91 11.45 3.00
N LEU A 7 -1.19 10.47 3.55
CA LEU A 7 0.15 10.11 3.13
C LEU A 7 0.02 9.18 1.91
N VAL A 8 0.66 9.54 0.81
CA VAL A 8 0.56 8.79 -0.45
C VAL A 8 1.90 8.14 -0.75
N TYR A 9 1.89 6.83 -0.97
CA TYR A 9 3.04 6.03 -1.37
C TYR A 9 2.86 5.60 -2.81
N ASP A 10 3.94 5.61 -3.58
CA ASP A 10 3.92 5.22 -4.97
C ASP A 10 5.27 4.58 -5.32
N VAL A 11 5.35 3.26 -5.10
CA VAL A 11 6.62 2.52 -5.06
C VAL A 11 6.67 1.45 -6.15
N PRO A 12 7.81 1.29 -6.85
CA PRO A 12 7.99 0.20 -7.79
C PRO A 12 8.06 -1.14 -7.04
N VAL A 13 7.43 -2.16 -7.61
CA VAL A 13 7.42 -3.53 -7.07
C VAL A 13 7.69 -4.56 -8.16
N THR A 14 8.13 -5.75 -7.76
CA THR A 14 8.16 -6.94 -8.62
C THR A 14 7.05 -7.89 -8.19
N VAL A 15 6.05 -8.08 -9.05
CA VAL A 15 4.90 -8.98 -8.80
C VAL A 15 5.26 -10.40 -9.20
N HIS A 16 4.89 -11.37 -8.38
CA HIS A 16 5.10 -12.80 -8.62
C HIS A 16 3.79 -13.45 -9.07
N HIS A 17 3.77 -14.02 -10.27
CA HIS A 17 2.60 -14.72 -10.79
C HIS A 17 3.02 -16.00 -11.51
N ARG A 18 2.59 -17.17 -11.01
CA ARG A 18 2.84 -18.48 -11.64
C ARG A 18 4.31 -18.75 -12.02
N GLY A 19 5.24 -18.28 -11.19
CA GLY A 19 6.68 -18.42 -11.43
C GLY A 19 7.32 -17.29 -12.23
N GLU A 20 6.52 -16.38 -12.79
CA GLU A 20 7.00 -15.18 -13.47
C GLU A 20 7.20 -14.01 -12.50
N ARG A 21 8.17 -13.15 -12.84
CA ARG A 21 8.45 -11.89 -12.15
C ARG A 21 8.10 -10.75 -13.09
N LEU A 22 7.03 -10.02 -12.77
CA LEU A 22 6.49 -8.94 -13.58
C LEU A 22 6.81 -7.58 -12.93
N PRO A 23 7.24 -6.57 -13.71
CA PRO A 23 7.34 -5.21 -13.18
C PRO A 23 5.94 -4.71 -12.78
N GLY A 24 5.87 -3.99 -11.68
CA GLY A 24 4.62 -3.44 -11.17
C GLY A 24 4.79 -2.16 -10.36
N ARG A 25 3.67 -1.62 -9.91
CA ARG A 25 3.61 -0.48 -8.97
C ARG A 25 2.66 -0.77 -7.83
N LEU A 26 3.04 -0.37 -6.63
CA LEU A 26 2.16 -0.29 -5.48
C LEU A 26 1.86 1.19 -5.21
N THR A 27 0.59 1.57 -5.23
CA THR A 27 0.13 2.88 -4.74
C THR A 27 -0.67 2.68 -3.46
N VAL A 28 -0.39 3.45 -2.42
CA VAL A 28 -1.12 3.38 -1.15
C VAL A 28 -1.47 4.78 -0.68
N ALA A 29 -2.71 4.99 -0.24
CA ALA A 29 -3.11 6.18 0.49
C ALA A 29 -3.42 5.78 1.94
N ARG A 30 -2.73 6.37 2.90
CA ARG A 30 -2.95 6.18 4.34
C ARG A 30 -3.46 7.49 4.94
N HIS A 31 -4.56 7.47 5.67
CA HIS A 31 -4.99 8.63 6.43
C HIS A 31 -3.92 9.02 7.47
N VAL A 32 -3.69 10.31 7.69
CA VAL A 32 -2.66 10.77 8.65
C VAL A 32 -2.93 10.36 10.09
N ASP A 33 -4.20 10.16 10.47
CA ASP A 33 -4.59 9.62 11.77
C ASP A 33 -4.30 8.12 11.91
N GLY A 34 -3.98 7.45 10.79
CA GLY A 34 -3.71 6.02 10.76
C GLY A 34 -4.94 5.16 10.95
N GLU A 35 -6.16 5.70 10.78
CA GLU A 35 -7.40 4.93 10.95
C GLU A 35 -7.82 4.17 9.69
N PHE A 36 -7.22 4.51 8.54
CA PHE A 36 -7.57 3.90 7.26
C PHE A 36 -6.39 3.90 6.29
N TRP A 37 -6.35 2.89 5.42
CA TRP A 37 -5.60 2.95 4.18
C TRP A 37 -6.30 2.22 3.04
N GLU A 38 -6.04 2.65 1.80
CA GLU A 38 -6.36 1.93 0.57
C GLU A 38 -5.08 1.71 -0.26
N GLY A 39 -4.97 0.57 -0.90
CA GLY A 39 -3.78 0.16 -1.65
C GLY A 39 -4.14 -0.52 -2.96
N LYS A 40 -3.36 -0.24 -4.00
CA LYS A 40 -3.50 -0.85 -5.33
C LYS A 40 -2.16 -1.37 -5.82
N VAL A 41 -2.15 -2.61 -6.31
CA VAL A 41 -0.99 -3.22 -6.97
C VAL A 41 -1.30 -3.39 -8.44
N TYR A 42 -0.49 -2.75 -9.28
CA TYR A 42 -0.59 -2.75 -10.73
C TYR A 42 0.48 -3.65 -11.33
N THR A 43 0.11 -4.45 -12.32
CA THR A 43 1.06 -4.99 -13.32
C THR A 43 0.92 -4.26 -14.65
N ARG A 44 -0.27 -3.69 -14.92
CA ARG A 44 -0.57 -2.78 -16.03
C ARG A 44 -1.60 -1.74 -15.54
N PRO A 45 -1.76 -0.58 -16.19
CA PRO A 45 -2.73 0.44 -15.76
C PRO A 45 -4.17 -0.06 -15.67
N ASP A 46 -4.55 -1.01 -16.53
CA ASP A 46 -5.85 -1.67 -16.60
C ASP A 46 -5.94 -2.96 -15.78
N LEU A 47 -4.82 -3.48 -15.27
CA LEU A 47 -4.76 -4.72 -14.50
C LEU A 47 -4.15 -4.47 -13.12
N TYR A 48 -5.05 -4.30 -12.15
CA TYR A 48 -4.68 -4.08 -10.76
C TYR A 48 -5.58 -4.82 -9.78
N MET A 49 -5.03 -5.05 -8.60
CA MET A 49 -5.77 -5.46 -7.41
C MET A 49 -5.89 -4.27 -6.47
N THR A 50 -7.02 -4.14 -5.78
CA THR A 50 -7.26 -3.12 -4.77
C THR A 50 -7.64 -3.78 -3.45
N MET A 51 -7.17 -3.21 -2.34
CA MET A 51 -7.54 -3.58 -0.99
C MET A 51 -7.59 -2.33 -0.12
N ASP A 52 -8.35 -2.39 0.96
CA ASP A 52 -8.36 -1.37 1.99
C ASP A 52 -8.41 -2.02 3.38
N GLN A 53 -8.11 -1.23 4.40
CA GLN A 53 -8.27 -1.65 5.77
C GLN A 53 -8.60 -0.47 6.68
N VAL A 54 -9.59 -0.67 7.55
CA VAL A 54 -9.93 0.23 8.64
C VAL A 54 -9.26 -0.24 9.93
N ALA A 55 -8.83 0.70 10.76
CA ALA A 55 -8.35 0.43 12.10
C ALA A 55 -9.43 -0.25 12.95
N THR A 56 -9.00 -1.18 13.80
CA THR A 56 -9.85 -1.84 14.78
C THR A 56 -9.18 -1.77 16.14
N PRO A 57 -9.91 -1.97 17.25
CA PRO A 57 -9.29 -2.08 18.57
C PRO A 57 -8.19 -3.15 18.65
N LEU A 58 -8.22 -4.17 17.78
CA LEU A 58 -7.24 -5.26 17.78
C LEU A 58 -5.94 -4.92 17.04
N ASN A 59 -5.99 -4.13 15.96
CA ASN A 59 -4.77 -3.76 15.21
C ASN A 59 -4.19 -2.42 15.64
N GLY A 60 -4.92 -1.62 16.44
CA GLY A 60 -4.44 -0.33 16.97
C GLY A 60 -4.20 0.74 15.91
N GLY A 61 -4.75 0.56 14.70
CA GLY A 61 -4.50 1.42 13.55
C GLY A 61 -3.07 1.35 13.03
N PHE A 62 -2.68 2.35 12.23
CA PHE A 62 -1.46 2.30 11.42
C PHE A 62 -0.55 3.52 11.63
N GLY A 63 -0.98 4.49 12.43
CA GLY A 63 -0.26 5.75 12.64
C GLY A 63 1.04 5.57 13.44
N HIS A 64 1.11 4.54 14.28
CA HIS A 64 2.29 4.19 15.07
C HIS A 64 3.40 3.50 14.25
N LEU A 65 3.08 3.03 13.04
CA LEU A 65 4.03 2.34 12.17
C LEU A 65 4.92 3.34 11.44
N SER A 66 6.23 3.05 11.41
CA SER A 66 7.15 3.68 10.46
C SER A 66 6.65 3.49 9.02
N HIS A 67 7.10 4.33 8.09
CA HIS A 67 6.66 4.20 6.70
C HIS A 67 7.02 2.84 6.08
N GLU A 68 8.23 2.35 6.35
CA GLU A 68 8.67 1.02 5.98
C GLU A 68 7.78 -0.06 6.64
N GLY A 69 7.59 0.00 7.97
CA GLY A 69 6.77 -0.97 8.69
C GLY A 69 5.32 -1.00 8.20
N PHE A 70 4.77 0.16 7.87
CA PHE A 70 3.44 0.29 7.26
C PHE A 70 3.39 -0.35 5.88
N LEU A 71 4.36 -0.09 4.99
CA LEU A 71 4.38 -0.71 3.67
C LEU A 71 4.59 -2.23 3.74
N HIS A 72 5.38 -2.73 4.70
CA HIS A 72 5.46 -4.16 4.97
C HIS A 72 4.13 -4.74 5.43
N HIS A 73 3.39 -4.06 6.32
CA HIS A 73 2.04 -4.47 6.71
C HIS A 73 1.10 -4.54 5.50
N VAL A 74 1.10 -3.52 4.64
CA VAL A 74 0.30 -3.49 3.41
C VAL A 74 0.63 -4.66 2.49
N ARG A 75 1.92 -4.97 2.31
CA ARG A 75 2.37 -6.14 1.53
C ARG A 75 1.80 -7.44 2.10
N VAL A 76 1.82 -7.62 3.42
CA VAL A 76 1.27 -8.82 4.08
C VAL A 76 -0.23 -8.93 3.81
N VAL A 77 -0.99 -7.85 3.99
CA VAL A 77 -2.45 -7.84 3.77
C VAL A 77 -2.79 -8.15 2.31
N LEU A 78 -2.12 -7.50 1.36
CA LEU A 78 -2.33 -7.75 -0.07
C LEU A 78 -1.97 -9.19 -0.48
N GLY A 79 -0.92 -9.76 0.11
CA GLY A 79 -0.55 -11.15 -0.13
C GLY A 79 -1.53 -12.16 0.47
N PHE A 80 -1.96 -11.95 1.72
CA PHE A 80 -2.81 -12.89 2.44
C PHE A 80 -4.29 -12.80 2.04
N ALA A 81 -4.85 -11.59 2.03
CA ALA A 81 -6.27 -11.37 1.74
C ALA A 81 -6.53 -11.17 0.25
N GLY A 82 -5.62 -10.49 -0.45
CA GLY A 82 -5.77 -10.22 -1.88
C GLY A 82 -5.21 -11.32 -2.79
N GLY A 83 -4.18 -12.06 -2.35
CA GLY A 83 -3.44 -12.99 -3.19
C GLY A 83 -2.40 -12.34 -4.11
N ALA A 84 -2.09 -11.06 -3.90
CA ALA A 84 -1.03 -10.35 -4.64
C ALA A 84 0.32 -10.52 -3.93
N HIS A 85 1.16 -11.38 -4.48
CA HIS A 85 2.54 -11.58 -4.02
C HIS A 85 3.49 -10.66 -4.77
N PHE A 86 4.27 -9.86 -4.04
CA PHE A 86 5.27 -8.96 -4.64
C PHE A 86 6.43 -8.69 -3.67
N ASP A 87 7.55 -8.20 -4.22
CA ASP A 87 8.67 -7.60 -3.49
C ASP A 87 8.80 -6.12 -3.83
N PHE A 88 9.31 -5.31 -2.91
CA PHE A 88 9.71 -3.93 -3.21
C PHE A 88 10.94 -3.93 -4.12
N ALA A 89 10.96 -3.07 -5.13
CA ALA A 89 12.09 -2.96 -6.06
C ALA A 89 13.24 -2.08 -5.52
N GLY A 90 13.08 -1.48 -4.34
CA GLY A 90 14.07 -0.65 -3.66
C GLY A 90 13.64 -0.32 -2.23
N GLU A 91 14.41 0.53 -1.57
CA GLU A 91 14.25 0.88 -0.15
C GLU A 91 13.62 2.29 0.06
N ASP A 92 13.10 2.90 -1.00
CA ASP A 92 12.39 4.18 -0.88
C ASP A 92 10.96 3.95 -0.38
N PHE A 93 10.83 4.01 0.94
CA PHE A 93 9.55 3.86 1.64
C PHE A 93 8.91 5.19 2.00
N GLN A 94 9.48 6.33 1.57
CA GLN A 94 8.95 7.63 1.94
C GLN A 94 7.64 7.92 1.19
N PRO A 95 6.62 8.52 1.85
CA PRO A 95 5.44 8.97 1.13
C PRO A 95 5.82 10.11 0.18
N GLY A 96 5.34 10.02 -1.06
CA GLY A 96 5.48 11.06 -2.05
C GLY A 96 4.69 12.32 -1.66
N ARG A 97 5.24 13.50 -1.98
CA ARG A 97 4.51 14.77 -1.92
C ARG A 97 3.57 14.90 -3.12
N ARG A 98 2.51 14.09 -3.21
CA ARG A 98 1.44 14.34 -4.19
C ARG A 98 0.28 15.01 -3.49
N LYS A 99 0.08 16.31 -3.77
CA LYS A 99 -1.20 16.97 -3.50
C LYS A 99 -2.23 16.30 -4.41
N LEU A 100 -3.18 15.58 -3.84
CA LEU A 100 -4.41 15.21 -4.55
C LEU A 100 -5.10 16.54 -4.92
N HIS A 101 -5.13 16.85 -6.22
CA HIS A 101 -5.87 17.99 -6.76
C HIS A 101 -7.37 17.68 -6.74
#